data_AF-A0A1B7N5N9-F1
#
_entry.id   AF-A0A1B7N5N9-F1
#
_cell.length_a   1.000
_cell.length_b   1.000
_cell.length_c   1.000
_cell.angle_alpha   90.00
_cell.angle_beta   90.00
_cell.angle_gamma   90.00
#
_symmetry.space_group_name_H-M   'P 1'
#
loop_
_entity.id
_entity.type
_entity.pdbx_description
1 polymer ?
#
loop_
_entity_poly.entity_id
_entity_poly.type
_entity_poly.pdbx_seq_one_letter_code
_entity_poly.pdbx_strand_id
1 'polypeptide(L)'
;MSDDKETSTAKAPFNNPDCDIILRSSDGVDFHVFKLILSLVSPVFKDMFTLPPAESDSSVPVISVKESSTTLNCLLLLCYPATIPTFNSLKGVEDVLKAAMKYDMVVVLTRAADLVMAQFLSTNSLELYAMSCRIGWQDRIQAAATQTLKIKYLGRPSSAFAGMRSITALDYHKLLVYHHECGVAAQAVVGSLIWLKPKQSDMCM
;
A
#
# COMPACT_ATOMS: atom_id res chain seq x y z
N MET A 1 -4.94 34.34 -21.22
CA MET A 1 -3.57 33.82 -21.45
C MET A 1 -3.63 32.37 -21.03
N SER A 2 -3.76 31.47 -22.00
CA SER A 2 -3.82 30.03 -21.77
C SER A 2 -2.41 29.59 -21.41
N ASP A 3 -2.19 29.19 -20.17
CA ASP A 3 -0.96 28.49 -19.78
C ASP A 3 -0.97 27.14 -20.50
N ASP A 4 -0.34 27.07 -21.68
CA ASP A 4 0.04 25.80 -22.30
C ASP A 4 1.12 25.17 -21.42
N LYS A 5 0.67 24.51 -20.35
CA LYS A 5 1.52 23.65 -19.53
C LYS A 5 2.10 22.60 -20.47
N GLU A 6 3.42 22.62 -20.62
CA GLU A 6 4.16 21.62 -21.36
C GLU A 6 3.81 20.24 -20.79
N THR A 7 3.21 19.40 -21.62
CA THR A 7 2.77 18.06 -21.25
C THR A 7 3.77 17.04 -21.77
N SER A 8 3.98 15.97 -21.02
CA SER A 8 4.89 14.89 -21.41
C SER A 8 4.17 13.55 -21.42
N THR A 9 4.55 12.64 -22.32
CA THR A 9 3.98 11.30 -22.36
C THR A 9 4.66 10.39 -21.35
N ALA A 10 3.88 9.58 -20.64
CA ALA A 10 4.40 8.55 -19.74
C ALA A 10 5.28 7.53 -20.49
N LYS A 11 6.11 6.77 -19.76
CA LYS A 11 6.89 5.68 -20.35
C LYS A 11 6.01 4.44 -20.57
N ALA A 12 6.55 3.47 -21.31
CA ALA A 12 5.92 2.15 -21.44
C ALA A 12 5.56 1.56 -20.06
N PRO A 13 4.39 0.92 -19.91
CA PRO A 13 3.45 0.55 -20.97
C PRO A 13 2.40 1.62 -21.34
N PHE A 14 2.49 2.85 -20.79
CA PHE A 14 1.44 3.88 -20.92
C PHE A 14 1.70 4.93 -22.01
N ASN A 15 2.35 4.51 -23.10
CA ASN A 15 2.66 5.32 -24.29
C ASN A 15 2.15 4.67 -25.58
N ASN A 16 1.11 3.82 -25.49
CA ASN A 16 0.58 3.12 -26.65
C ASN A 16 -0.28 4.07 -27.51
N PRO A 17 0.04 4.25 -28.81
CA PRO A 17 -0.72 5.13 -29.70
C PRO A 17 -2.15 4.64 -29.97
N ASP A 18 -2.44 3.35 -29.78
CA ASP A 18 -3.76 2.75 -29.99
C ASP A 18 -4.73 3.00 -28.83
N CYS A 19 -4.36 3.83 -27.85
CA CYS A 19 -5.18 4.14 -26.70
C CYS A 19 -6.54 4.76 -27.09
N ASP A 20 -7.57 4.43 -26.33
CA ASP A 20 -8.92 5.00 -26.50
C ASP A 20 -9.23 6.10 -25.46
N ILE A 21 -8.27 6.39 -24.57
CA ILE A 21 -8.32 7.47 -23.59
C ILE A 21 -6.93 7.84 -23.06
N ILE A 22 -6.75 9.12 -22.73
CA ILE A 22 -5.57 9.65 -22.05
C ILE A 22 -5.97 10.14 -20.67
N LEU A 23 -5.29 9.65 -19.63
CA LEU A 23 -5.37 10.23 -18.29
C LEU A 23 -4.19 11.19 -18.09
N ARG A 24 -4.48 12.48 -17.82
CA ARG A 24 -3.48 13.49 -17.55
C ARG A 24 -3.30 13.68 -16.05
N SER A 25 -2.12 13.42 -15.53
CA SER A 25 -1.80 13.61 -14.12
C SER A 25 -1.77 15.10 -13.73
N SER A 26 -1.82 15.37 -12.42
CA SER A 26 -1.80 16.76 -11.90
C SER A 26 -0.53 17.55 -12.24
N ASP A 27 0.56 16.83 -12.48
CA ASP A 27 1.89 17.31 -12.87
C ASP A 27 2.12 17.25 -14.40
N GLY A 28 1.08 17.02 -15.21
CA GLY A 28 1.13 17.21 -16.67
C GLY A 28 1.70 16.04 -17.46
N VAL A 29 1.65 14.81 -16.91
CA VAL A 29 2.05 13.60 -17.63
C VAL A 29 0.83 12.88 -18.18
N ASP A 30 0.86 12.58 -19.48
CA ASP A 30 -0.20 11.91 -20.22
C ASP A 30 0.03 10.40 -20.25
N PHE A 31 -0.93 9.67 -19.71
CA PHE A 31 -0.96 8.20 -19.68
C PHE A 31 -1.94 7.69 -20.72
N HIS A 32 -1.40 7.06 -21.76
CA HIS A 32 -2.16 6.45 -22.84
C HIS A 32 -2.65 5.07 -22.39
N VAL A 33 -3.95 4.95 -22.13
CA VAL A 33 -4.55 3.78 -21.48
C VAL A 33 -5.81 3.32 -22.22
N PHE A 34 -6.46 2.26 -21.71
CA PHE A 34 -7.61 1.62 -22.33
C PHE A 34 -8.81 1.66 -21.39
N LYS A 35 -9.93 2.21 -21.86
CA LYS A 35 -11.20 2.30 -21.14
C LYS A 35 -11.65 0.93 -20.65
N LEU A 36 -11.48 -0.12 -21.45
CA LEU A 36 -11.84 -1.49 -21.08
C LEU A 36 -11.16 -1.92 -19.78
N ILE A 37 -9.85 -1.75 -19.67
CA ILE A 37 -9.08 -2.20 -18.50
C ILE A 37 -9.53 -1.41 -17.27
N LEU A 38 -9.63 -0.09 -17.38
CA LEU A 38 -10.08 0.76 -16.29
C LEU A 38 -11.52 0.45 -15.86
N SER A 39 -12.43 0.21 -16.81
CA SER A 39 -13.84 -0.13 -16.53
C SER A 39 -14.00 -1.49 -15.85
N LEU A 40 -13.10 -2.44 -16.11
CA LEU A 40 -13.10 -3.75 -15.46
C LEU A 40 -12.64 -3.66 -13.99
N VAL A 41 -11.75 -2.73 -13.67
CA VAL A 41 -11.19 -2.60 -12.32
C VAL A 41 -11.83 -1.50 -11.48
N SER A 42 -12.62 -0.61 -12.10
CA SER A 42 -13.19 0.57 -11.44
C SER A 42 -14.59 0.88 -11.98
N PRO A 43 -15.64 0.75 -11.15
CA PRO A 43 -16.98 1.19 -11.52
C PRO A 43 -17.03 2.71 -11.74
N VAL A 44 -16.23 3.49 -11.00
CA VAL A 44 -16.13 4.95 -11.16
C VAL A 44 -15.67 5.31 -12.57
N PHE A 45 -14.61 4.68 -13.08
CA PHE A 45 -14.16 4.91 -14.45
C PHE A 45 -15.17 4.39 -15.48
N LYS A 46 -15.77 3.22 -15.23
CA LYS A 46 -16.82 2.68 -16.10
C LYS A 46 -17.96 3.68 -16.29
N ASP A 47 -18.45 4.28 -15.21
CA ASP A 47 -19.53 5.26 -15.25
C ASP A 47 -19.07 6.58 -15.88
N MET A 48 -17.87 7.05 -15.55
CA MET A 48 -17.27 8.26 -16.09
C MET A 48 -17.17 8.24 -17.63
N PHE A 49 -16.88 7.08 -18.22
CA PHE A 49 -16.75 6.94 -19.68
C PHE A 49 -18.09 6.88 -20.42
N THR A 50 -19.22 6.77 -19.71
CA THR A 50 -20.56 6.84 -20.32
C THR A 50 -21.04 8.26 -20.56
N LEU A 51 -20.39 9.24 -19.93
CA LEU A 51 -20.73 10.64 -20.10
C LEU A 51 -20.26 11.13 -21.48
N PRO A 52 -21.07 11.95 -22.19
CA PRO A 52 -20.65 12.51 -23.46
C PRO A 52 -19.36 13.32 -23.27
N PRO A 53 -18.38 13.21 -24.18
CA PRO A 53 -17.18 14.03 -24.11
C PRO A 53 -17.57 15.51 -24.08
N ALA A 54 -16.98 16.28 -23.17
CA ALA A 54 -16.99 17.73 -23.32
C ALA A 54 -16.22 18.03 -24.60
N GLU A 55 -16.92 18.53 -25.62
CA GLU A 55 -16.47 18.90 -26.96
C GLU A 55 -14.94 18.84 -27.13
N SER A 56 -14.43 17.72 -27.65
CA SER A 56 -13.00 17.53 -27.92
C SER A 56 -12.77 17.37 -29.41
N ASP A 57 -12.05 18.31 -30.01
CA ASP A 57 -11.58 18.25 -31.40
C ASP A 57 -10.53 17.14 -31.63
N SER A 58 -10.07 16.47 -30.56
CA SER A 58 -9.14 15.35 -30.61
C SER A 58 -9.86 14.01 -30.77
N SER A 59 -9.27 13.11 -31.56
CA SER A 59 -9.80 11.75 -31.76
C SER A 59 -9.83 10.91 -30.49
N VAL A 60 -8.95 11.21 -29.53
CA VAL A 60 -8.84 10.53 -28.23
C VAL A 60 -9.18 11.52 -27.11
N PRO A 61 -10.11 11.19 -26.20
CA PRO A 61 -10.46 12.06 -25.08
C PRO A 61 -9.36 12.09 -24.01
N VAL A 62 -9.13 13.28 -23.44
CA VAL A 62 -8.17 13.51 -22.35
C VAL A 62 -8.93 13.84 -21.06
N ILE A 63 -8.66 13.10 -19.98
CA ILE A 63 -9.24 13.34 -18.65
C ILE A 63 -8.13 13.74 -17.67
N SER A 64 -8.22 14.95 -17.14
CA SER A 64 -7.33 15.42 -16.08
C SER A 64 -7.72 14.82 -14.73
N VAL A 65 -6.74 14.23 -14.03
CA VAL A 65 -6.90 13.64 -12.70
C VAL A 65 -6.07 14.40 -11.65
N LYS A 66 -6.36 14.16 -10.37
CA LYS A 66 -5.70 14.87 -9.25
C LYS A 66 -4.42 14.19 -8.78
N GLU A 67 -4.19 12.97 -9.22
CA GLU A 67 -3.05 12.14 -8.84
C GLU A 67 -1.79 12.59 -9.59
N SER A 68 -0.65 12.58 -8.91
CA SER A 68 0.65 12.81 -9.54
C SER A 68 1.01 11.66 -10.49
N SER A 69 1.91 11.92 -11.43
CA SER A 69 2.42 10.93 -12.38
C SER A 69 2.95 9.68 -11.67
N THR A 70 3.70 9.83 -10.57
CA THR A 70 4.20 8.70 -9.76
C THR A 70 3.07 7.85 -9.19
N THR A 71 2.04 8.48 -8.63
CA THR A 71 0.89 7.78 -8.03
C THR A 71 0.09 7.07 -9.09
N LEU A 72 -0.22 7.79 -10.19
CA LEU A 72 -1.01 7.27 -11.30
C LEU A 72 -0.29 6.12 -12.00
N ASN A 73 1.03 6.23 -12.21
CA ASN A 73 1.84 5.16 -12.78
C ASN A 73 1.76 3.87 -11.93
N CYS A 74 1.94 3.98 -10.61
CA CYS A 74 1.85 2.81 -9.73
C CYS A 74 0.43 2.22 -9.71
N LEU A 75 -0.60 3.08 -9.63
CA LEU A 75 -1.99 2.65 -9.68
C LEU A 75 -2.29 1.87 -10.97
N LEU A 76 -1.90 2.41 -12.12
CA LEU A 76 -2.13 1.78 -13.41
C LEU A 76 -1.32 0.48 -13.59
N LEU A 77 -0.08 0.41 -13.12
CA LEU A 77 0.71 -0.84 -13.16
C LEU A 77 0.05 -1.96 -12.34
N LEU A 78 -0.72 -1.62 -11.29
CA LEU A 78 -1.52 -2.60 -10.55
C LEU A 78 -2.78 -3.07 -11.28
N CYS A 79 -3.23 -2.33 -12.30
CA CYS A 79 -4.37 -2.69 -13.14
C CYS A 79 -3.96 -3.54 -14.36
N TYR A 80 -2.80 -3.22 -14.94
CA TYR A 80 -2.34 -3.80 -16.20
C TYR A 80 -1.54 -5.09 -15.98
N PRO A 81 -1.58 -6.05 -16.94
CA PRO A 81 -0.70 -7.21 -16.96
C PRO A 81 0.72 -6.80 -17.41
N ALA A 82 1.36 -5.95 -16.62
CA ALA A 82 2.67 -5.36 -16.91
C ALA A 82 3.65 -5.63 -15.77
N THR A 83 4.70 -4.81 -15.70
CA THR A 83 5.67 -4.87 -14.59
C THR A 83 5.00 -4.54 -13.26
N ILE A 84 5.41 -5.25 -12.21
CA ILE A 84 4.96 -4.99 -10.84
C ILE A 84 5.61 -3.69 -10.36
N PRO A 85 4.84 -2.72 -9.82
CA PRO A 85 5.42 -1.48 -9.32
C PRO A 85 6.17 -1.72 -8.00
N THR A 86 7.24 -0.97 -7.82
CA THR A 86 7.95 -0.83 -6.54
C THR A 86 7.55 0.47 -5.88
N PHE A 87 7.30 0.44 -4.58
CA PHE A 87 7.02 1.65 -3.82
C PHE A 87 8.31 2.20 -3.24
N ASN A 88 8.56 3.49 -3.44
CA ASN A 88 9.76 4.15 -2.90
C ASN A 88 9.60 4.52 -1.42
N SER A 89 8.37 4.59 -0.92
CA SER A 89 8.05 4.91 0.47
C SER A 89 6.62 4.52 0.83
N LEU A 90 6.34 4.36 2.13
CA LEU A 90 4.98 4.19 2.65
C LEU A 90 4.07 5.39 2.34
N LYS A 91 4.63 6.58 2.18
CA LYS A 91 3.85 7.76 1.76
C LYS A 91 3.30 7.59 0.34
N GLY A 92 4.14 7.11 -0.59
CA GLY A 92 3.71 6.79 -1.95
C GLY A 92 2.65 5.67 -1.97
N VAL A 93 2.78 4.68 -1.09
CA VAL A 93 1.75 3.66 -0.87
C VAL A 93 0.42 4.30 -0.46
N GLU A 94 0.42 5.17 0.54
CA GLU A 94 -0.81 5.84 0.99
C GLU A 94 -1.49 6.63 -0.13
N ASP A 95 -0.72 7.30 -0.97
CA ASP A 95 -1.27 8.10 -2.06
C ASP A 95 -1.91 7.21 -3.14
N VAL A 96 -1.31 6.04 -3.44
CA VAL A 96 -1.91 5.03 -4.33
C VAL A 96 -3.17 4.42 -3.73
N LEU A 97 -3.16 4.09 -2.43
CA LEU A 97 -4.33 3.54 -1.75
C LEU A 97 -5.49 4.53 -1.70
N LYS A 98 -5.21 5.83 -1.49
CA LYS A 98 -6.22 6.89 -1.59
C LYS A 98 -6.82 6.99 -2.99
N ALA A 99 -5.99 6.92 -4.02
CA ALA A 99 -6.46 6.91 -5.40
C ALA A 99 -7.30 5.66 -5.69
N ALA A 100 -6.86 4.49 -5.26
CA ALA A 100 -7.61 3.24 -5.43
C ALA A 100 -8.97 3.27 -4.71
N MET A 101 -9.04 3.81 -3.49
CA MET A 101 -10.32 4.02 -2.79
C MET A 101 -11.21 5.03 -3.53
N LYS A 102 -10.64 6.14 -4.00
CA LYS A 102 -11.37 7.18 -4.75
C LYS A 102 -12.01 6.64 -6.03
N TYR A 103 -11.32 5.75 -6.72
CA TYR A 103 -11.80 5.13 -7.95
C TYR A 103 -12.48 3.78 -7.73
N ASP A 104 -12.73 3.39 -6.48
CA ASP A 104 -13.35 2.12 -6.09
C ASP A 104 -12.69 0.88 -6.74
N MET A 105 -11.36 0.83 -6.66
CA MET A 105 -10.52 -0.22 -7.25
C MET A 105 -10.14 -1.28 -6.23
N VAL A 106 -11.09 -2.14 -5.84
CA VAL A 106 -10.88 -3.18 -4.82
C VAL A 106 -9.70 -4.10 -5.13
N VAL A 107 -9.57 -4.55 -6.38
CA VAL A 107 -8.45 -5.42 -6.80
C VAL A 107 -7.08 -4.74 -6.64
N VAL A 108 -7.02 -3.43 -6.85
CA VAL A 108 -5.79 -2.64 -6.69
C VAL A 108 -5.45 -2.50 -5.22
N LEU A 109 -6.44 -2.32 -4.34
CA LEU A 109 -6.21 -2.31 -2.88
C LEU A 109 -5.60 -3.63 -2.41
N THR A 110 -6.12 -4.77 -2.87
CA THR A 110 -5.58 -6.10 -2.52
C THR A 110 -4.15 -6.28 -3.05
N ARG A 111 -3.90 -5.99 -4.33
CA ARG A 111 -2.56 -6.12 -4.92
C ARG A 111 -1.54 -5.19 -4.26
N ALA A 112 -1.93 -3.95 -3.95
CA ALA A 112 -1.10 -3.02 -3.22
C ALA A 112 -0.76 -3.56 -1.82
N ALA A 113 -1.73 -4.14 -1.10
CA ALA A 113 -1.50 -4.74 0.21
C ALA A 113 -0.38 -5.79 0.18
N ASP A 114 -0.44 -6.71 -0.79
CA ASP A 114 0.53 -7.79 -0.91
C ASP A 114 1.94 -7.28 -1.18
N LEU A 115 2.07 -6.33 -2.11
CA LEU A 115 3.36 -5.73 -2.46
C LEU A 115 3.95 -4.95 -1.29
N VAL A 116 3.13 -4.20 -0.58
CA VAL A 116 3.56 -3.37 0.54
C VAL A 116 4.02 -4.24 1.71
N MET A 117 3.28 -5.32 2.00
CA MET A 117 3.68 -6.29 3.02
C MET A 117 4.98 -6.98 2.62
N ALA A 118 5.16 -7.37 1.36
CA ALA A 118 6.40 -7.95 0.88
C ALA A 118 7.59 -6.98 0.99
N GLN A 119 7.39 -5.69 0.69
CA GLN A 119 8.47 -4.69 0.66
C GLN A 119 8.86 -4.16 2.05
N PHE A 120 7.90 -3.94 2.95
CA PHE A 120 8.12 -3.14 4.15
C PHE A 120 7.85 -3.86 5.48
N LEU A 121 7.31 -5.09 5.49
CA LEU A 121 6.95 -5.78 6.73
C LEU A 121 8.13 -5.89 7.69
N SER A 122 9.32 -6.20 7.20
CA SER A 122 10.50 -6.40 8.04
C SER A 122 10.95 -5.14 8.77
N THR A 123 10.81 -3.97 8.15
CA THR A 123 11.35 -2.69 8.64
C THR A 123 10.29 -1.77 9.24
N ASN A 124 9.02 -1.90 8.83
CA ASN A 124 7.94 -0.95 9.14
C ASN A 124 6.67 -1.65 9.66
N SER A 125 6.84 -2.72 10.43
CA SER A 125 5.72 -3.53 10.94
C SER A 125 4.66 -2.74 11.72
N LEU A 126 5.05 -1.70 12.47
CA LEU A 126 4.09 -0.86 13.21
C LEU A 126 3.27 0.03 12.29
N GLU A 127 3.93 0.71 11.35
CA GLU A 127 3.26 1.52 10.34
C GLU A 127 2.30 0.66 9.50
N LEU A 128 2.72 -0.56 9.16
CA LEU A 128 1.90 -1.49 8.39
C LEU A 128 0.75 -2.09 9.19
N TYR A 129 0.93 -2.32 10.49
CA TYR A 129 -0.19 -2.67 11.36
C TYR A 129 -1.22 -1.56 11.35
N ALA A 130 -0.80 -0.31 11.58
CA ALA A 130 -1.69 0.83 11.60
C ALA A 130 -2.41 1.04 10.26
N MET A 131 -1.68 0.91 9.14
CA MET A 131 -2.23 0.99 7.79
C MET A 131 -3.26 -0.12 7.54
N SER A 132 -2.94 -1.36 7.93
CA SER A 132 -3.84 -2.51 7.77
C SER A 132 -5.13 -2.34 8.56
N CYS A 133 -5.06 -1.81 9.80
CA CYS A 133 -6.25 -1.48 10.59
C CYS A 133 -7.11 -0.42 9.91
N ARG A 134 -6.51 0.69 9.47
CA ARG A 134 -7.25 1.80 8.85
C ARG A 134 -7.97 1.40 7.56
N ILE A 135 -7.33 0.55 6.75
CA ILE A 135 -7.86 0.14 5.44
C ILE A 135 -8.78 -1.09 5.59
N GLY A 136 -8.65 -1.85 6.69
CA GLY A 136 -9.43 -3.06 6.92
C GLY A 136 -8.83 -4.31 6.29
N TRP A 137 -7.51 -4.37 6.09
CA TRP A 137 -6.82 -5.56 5.58
C TRP A 137 -6.67 -6.64 6.66
N GLN A 138 -7.78 -7.27 7.03
CA GLN A 138 -7.87 -8.22 8.16
C GLN A 138 -6.75 -9.27 8.13
N ASP A 139 -6.55 -9.93 6.98
CA ASP A 139 -5.53 -10.97 6.80
C ASP A 139 -4.09 -10.47 6.93
N ARG A 140 -3.86 -9.14 6.83
CA ARG A 140 -2.52 -8.52 6.94
C ARG A 140 -2.29 -7.91 8.32
N ILE A 141 -3.34 -7.58 9.07
CA ILE A 141 -3.23 -7.08 10.45
C ILE A 141 -2.43 -8.06 11.31
N GLN A 142 -2.77 -9.35 11.29
CA GLN A 142 -2.08 -10.35 12.10
C GLN A 142 -0.61 -10.54 11.69
N ALA A 143 -0.32 -10.53 10.38
CA ALA A 143 1.04 -10.64 9.88
C ALA A 143 1.90 -9.45 10.34
N ALA A 144 1.37 -8.24 10.25
CA ALA A 144 2.03 -7.04 10.74
C ALA A 144 2.23 -7.09 12.27
N ALA A 145 1.18 -7.43 13.02
CA ALA A 145 1.23 -7.57 14.48
C ALA A 145 2.29 -8.59 14.93
N THR A 146 2.35 -9.75 14.27
CA THR A 146 3.34 -10.80 14.56
C THR A 146 4.77 -10.30 14.38
N GLN A 147 5.02 -9.53 13.33
CA GLN A 147 6.34 -8.98 13.09
C GLN A 147 6.74 -7.94 14.17
N THR A 148 5.77 -7.24 14.79
CA THR A 148 6.05 -6.33 15.91
C THR A 148 6.58 -7.03 17.17
N LEU A 149 6.44 -8.36 17.29
CA LEU A 149 6.99 -9.12 18.43
C LEU A 149 8.52 -8.99 18.54
N LYS A 150 9.20 -8.65 17.43
CA LYS A 150 10.64 -8.35 17.41
C LYS A 150 10.98 -7.02 18.11
N ILE A 151 9.99 -6.17 18.36
CA ILE A 151 10.16 -4.90 19.05
C ILE A 151 10.12 -5.16 20.56
N LYS A 152 11.29 -5.11 21.19
CA LYS A 152 11.47 -5.47 22.61
C LYS A 152 10.61 -4.65 23.60
N TYR A 153 10.37 -3.38 23.29
CA TYR A 153 9.77 -2.42 24.20
C TYR A 153 8.55 -1.70 23.59
N LEU A 154 7.67 -2.44 22.92
CA LEU A 154 6.42 -1.90 22.41
C LEU A 154 5.55 -1.39 23.56
N GLY A 155 4.91 -0.23 23.40
CA GLY A 155 4.02 0.35 24.41
C GLY A 155 4.69 1.29 25.42
N ARG A 156 6.00 1.50 25.34
CA ARG A 156 6.68 2.48 26.21
C ARG A 156 6.36 3.92 25.78
N PRO A 157 6.39 4.92 26.69
CA PRO A 157 6.08 6.31 26.35
C PRO A 157 6.91 6.91 25.20
N SER A 158 8.11 6.37 24.94
CA SER A 158 8.97 6.78 23.82
C SER A 158 8.69 6.04 22.50
N SER A 159 7.69 5.14 22.43
CA SER A 159 7.42 4.30 21.26
C SER A 159 6.35 4.86 20.32
N ALA A 160 6.23 6.19 20.21
CA ALA A 160 5.39 6.79 19.18
C ALA A 160 5.91 6.42 17.79
N PHE A 161 5.01 6.10 16.87
CA PHE A 161 5.37 5.66 15.51
C PHE A 161 4.50 6.32 14.45
N ALA A 162 4.96 6.30 13.21
CA ALA A 162 4.21 6.90 12.10
C ALA A 162 2.91 6.12 11.86
N GLY A 163 1.78 6.84 11.78
CA GLY A 163 0.47 6.20 11.64
C GLY A 163 -0.23 5.86 12.96
N MET A 164 0.39 6.09 14.12
CA MET A 164 -0.27 5.91 15.43
C MET A 164 -1.54 6.77 15.59
N ARG A 165 -1.53 7.99 15.03
CA ARG A 165 -2.72 8.88 15.00
C ARG A 165 -3.83 8.39 14.06
N SER A 166 -3.52 7.42 13.21
CA SER A 166 -4.39 6.92 12.15
C SER A 166 -5.23 5.71 12.59
N ILE A 167 -5.01 5.21 13.80
CA ILE A 167 -5.72 4.07 14.39
C ILE A 167 -6.44 4.48 15.66
N THR A 168 -7.43 3.69 16.05
CA THR A 168 -8.14 3.93 17.30
C THR A 168 -7.28 3.51 18.51
N ALA A 169 -7.60 4.06 19.68
CA ALA A 169 -7.01 3.59 20.93
C ALA A 169 -7.27 2.08 21.15
N LEU A 170 -8.40 1.57 20.67
CA LEU A 170 -8.75 0.15 20.72
C LEU A 170 -7.83 -0.70 19.83
N ASP A 171 -7.55 -0.26 18.60
CA ASP A 171 -6.66 -0.99 17.69
C ASP A 171 -5.23 -1.07 18.26
N TYR A 172 -4.76 0.02 18.86
CA TYR A 172 -3.47 0.03 19.53
C TYR A 172 -3.48 -0.84 20.79
N HIS A 173 -4.54 -0.79 21.60
CA HIS A 173 -4.70 -1.64 22.76
C HIS A 173 -4.68 -3.14 22.40
N LYS A 174 -5.38 -3.54 21.33
CA LYS A 174 -5.35 -4.92 20.81
C LYS A 174 -3.92 -5.36 20.46
N LEU A 175 -3.13 -4.49 19.83
CA LEU A 175 -1.73 -4.78 19.52
C LEU A 175 -0.90 -5.00 20.79
N LEU A 176 -1.08 -4.17 21.82
CA LEU A 176 -0.37 -4.29 23.09
C LEU A 176 -0.73 -5.57 23.84
N VAL A 177 -2.03 -5.93 23.88
CA VAL A 177 -2.50 -7.20 24.46
C VAL A 177 -1.86 -8.37 23.73
N TYR A 178 -1.94 -8.40 22.39
CA TYR A 178 -1.32 -9.43 21.56
C TYR A 178 0.18 -9.56 21.83
N HIS A 179 0.91 -8.44 21.84
CA HIS A 179 2.35 -8.43 22.09
C HIS A 179 2.70 -8.96 23.49
N HIS A 180 1.95 -8.54 24.51
CA HIS A 180 2.13 -9.00 25.88
C HIS A 180 1.87 -10.51 26.02
N GLU A 181 0.74 -11.01 25.51
CA GLU A 181 0.37 -12.42 25.57
C GLU A 181 1.39 -13.32 24.87
N CYS A 182 1.84 -12.93 23.67
CA CYS A 182 2.92 -13.63 22.98
C CYS A 182 4.24 -13.61 23.77
N GLY A 183 4.55 -12.49 24.43
CA GLY A 183 5.72 -12.36 25.29
C GLY A 183 5.68 -13.31 26.49
N VAL A 184 4.53 -13.40 27.17
CA VAL A 184 4.29 -14.33 28.27
C VAL A 184 4.42 -15.78 27.79
N ALA A 185 3.81 -16.13 26.66
CA ALA A 185 3.89 -17.47 26.10
C ALA A 185 5.34 -17.86 25.73
N ALA A 186 6.10 -16.95 25.12
CA ALA A 186 7.50 -17.18 24.76
C ALA A 186 8.39 -17.40 26.00
N GLN A 187 8.16 -16.67 27.10
CA GLN A 187 8.90 -16.85 28.36
C GLN A 187 8.61 -18.21 29.00
N ALA A 188 7.36 -18.67 28.95
CA ALA A 188 6.98 -19.98 29.50
C ALA A 188 7.73 -21.13 28.80
N VAL A 189 7.96 -21.03 27.49
CA VAL A 189 8.75 -22.01 26.74
C VAL A 189 10.19 -22.07 27.26
N VAL A 190 10.85 -20.94 27.48
CA VAL A 190 12.22 -20.89 28.04
C VAL A 190 12.28 -21.57 29.41
N GLY A 191 11.27 -21.35 30.26
CA GLY A 191 11.14 -22.02 31.56
C GLY A 191 10.96 -23.54 31.46
N SER A 192 10.34 -24.04 30.40
CA SER A 192 10.18 -25.49 30.15
C SER A 192 11.44 -26.16 29.57
N LEU A 193 12.34 -25.39 28.96
CA LEU A 193 13.56 -25.86 28.32
C LEU A 193 14.78 -25.92 29.26
N ILE A 194 14.56 -26.00 30.59
CA ILE A 194 15.65 -26.10 31.59
C ILE A 194 16.59 -27.28 31.30
N TRP A 195 16.09 -28.34 30.66
CA TRP A 195 16.86 -29.54 30.27
C TRP A 195 17.88 -29.29 29.15
N LEU A 196 17.77 -28.21 28.37
CA LEU A 196 18.72 -27.82 27.32
C LEU A 196 19.94 -27.06 27.86
N LYS A 197 20.00 -26.76 29.17
CA LYS A 197 21.20 -26.17 29.77
C LYS A 197 22.36 -27.17 29.63
N PRO A 198 23.50 -26.78 29.04
CA PRO A 198 24.65 -27.67 28.96
C PRO A 198 25.02 -28.12 30.37
N LYS A 199 25.12 -29.43 30.59
CA LYS A 199 25.69 -29.97 31.82
C LYS A 199 27.08 -29.33 31.96
N GLN A 200 27.36 -28.70 33.10
CA GLN A 200 28.74 -28.45 33.50
C GLN A 200 29.41 -29.82 33.56
N SER A 201 30.09 -30.20 32.49
CA SER A 201 30.98 -31.35 32.49
C SER A 201 32.14 -31.01 33.41
N ASP A 202 32.11 -31.64 34.59
CA ASP A 202 33.22 -31.90 35.50
C ASP A 202 34.53 -31.15 35.18
N MET A 203 34.67 -29.94 35.74
CA MET A 203 35.97 -29.48 36.21
C MET A 203 36.35 -30.37 37.40
N CYS A 204 36.93 -31.53 37.11
CA CYS A 204 37.65 -32.33 38.08
C CYS A 204 38.98 -32.76 37.46
N MET A 205 40.04 -32.24 38.09
CA MET A 205 41.48 -32.50 37.95
C MET A 205 42.23 -31.77 36.83
#